data_AF-A0A656GIK8-F1
#
_entry.id   AF-A0A656GIK8-F1
#
_cell.length_a   1.000
_cell.length_b   1.000
_cell.length_c   1.000
_cell.angle_alpha   90.00
_cell.angle_beta   90.00
_cell.angle_gamma   90.00
#
_symmetry.space_group_name_H-M   'P 1'
#
loop_
_entity.id
_entity.type
_entity.pdbx_description
1 polymer ?
#
loop_
_entity_poly.entity_id
_entity_poly.type
_entity_poly.pdbx_seq_one_letter_code
_entity_poly.pdbx_strand_id
1 'polypeptide(L)'
;GYKDEFLSGDSGGYWRNEVRLTRPVTLDWLRPVFAEYGAAAGYDQGVIRNDRYNGDQHGRLSSNSFELFTRGQHVAASVTFAQSLERPDVIEREAPIYFRMDFFL
;
A
#
# COMPACT_ATOMS: atom_id res chain seq x y z
N GLY A 1 -3.67 -2.62 2.43
CA GLY A 1 -3.61 -4.09 2.28
C GLY A 1 -4.98 -4.70 2.10
N TYR A 2 -5.76 -4.09 1.21
CA TYR A 2 -7.05 -4.56 0.73
C TYR A 2 -7.02 -4.30 -0.78
N LYS A 3 -7.35 -5.30 -1.59
CA LYS A 3 -7.23 -5.32 -3.05
C LYS A 3 -8.58 -5.64 -3.66
N ASP A 4 -9.19 -6.76 -3.27
CA ASP A 4 -10.45 -7.24 -3.83
C ASP A 4 -11.61 -6.93 -2.85
N GLU A 5 -11.32 -6.98 -1.55
CA GLU A 5 -12.22 -6.59 -0.47
C GLU A 5 -12.24 -5.07 -0.20
N PHE A 6 -13.41 -4.49 0.07
CA PHE A 6 -13.56 -3.07 0.44
C PHE A 6 -14.86 -2.79 1.22
N LEU A 7 -14.89 -1.66 1.93
CA LEU A 7 -16.12 -1.10 2.49
C LEU A 7 -16.49 0.21 1.77
N SER A 8 -17.79 0.43 1.61
CA SER A 8 -18.35 1.63 1.02
C SER A 8 -19.57 2.11 1.80
N GLY A 9 -19.75 3.42 1.92
CA GLY A 9 -20.94 4.01 2.53
C GLY A 9 -20.97 5.53 2.33
N ASP A 10 -22.06 6.17 2.75
CA ASP A 10 -22.33 7.59 2.50
C ASP A 10 -21.41 8.53 3.31
N SER A 11 -20.79 8.02 4.37
CA SER A 11 -19.92 8.80 5.25
C SER A 11 -18.78 7.94 5.79
N GLY A 12 -17.58 8.48 5.69
CA GLY A 12 -16.38 7.80 6.16
C GLY A 12 -15.13 8.64 5.94
N GLY A 13 -14.00 8.04 6.26
CA GLY A 13 -12.70 8.65 6.06
C GLY A 13 -11.59 7.65 6.26
N TYR A 14 -10.39 8.03 5.83
CA TYR A 14 -9.20 7.23 6.03
C TYR A 14 -8.01 8.13 6.32
N TRP A 15 -7.02 7.53 6.97
CA TRP A 15 -5.73 8.12 7.26
C TRP A 15 -4.64 7.11 6.88
N ARG A 16 -3.68 7.59 6.09
CA ARG A 16 -2.55 6.80 5.59
C ARG A 16 -1.27 7.45 6.07
N ASN A 17 -0.38 6.63 6.62
CA ASN A 17 0.96 7.03 7.02
C ASN A 17 1.97 6.13 6.32
N GLU A 18 3.08 6.73 5.90
CA GLU A 18 4.19 6.01 5.31
C GLU A 18 5.51 6.60 5.83
N VAL A 19 6.47 5.72 6.13
CA VAL A 19 7.86 6.08 6.34
C VAL A 19 8.68 5.46 5.23
N ARG A 20 9.50 6.28 4.56
CA ARG A 20 10.34 5.87 3.44
C ARG A 20 11.81 6.13 3.72
N LEU A 21 12.63 5.10 3.52
CA LEU A 21 14.08 5.20 3.59
C LEU A 21 14.67 4.94 2.20
N THR A 22 15.39 5.94 1.68
CA THR A 22 16.04 5.89 0.37
C THR A 22 17.56 5.92 0.53
N ARG A 23 18.26 5.11 -0.27
CA ARG A 23 19.72 5.04 -0.34
C ARG A 23 20.18 5.16 -1.79
N PRO A 24 21.27 5.90 -2.06
CA PRO A 24 21.88 5.90 -3.38
C PRO A 24 22.47 4.52 -3.69
N VAL A 25 22.43 4.12 -4.95
CA VAL A 25 23.11 2.92 -5.44
C VAL A 25 24.61 3.17 -5.48
N THR A 26 25.36 2.44 -4.65
CA THR A 26 26.83 2.52 -4.61
C THR A 26 27.51 1.46 -5.45
N LEU A 27 26.80 0.39 -5.83
CA LEU A 27 27.31 -0.72 -6.65
C LEU A 27 27.39 -0.30 -8.13
N ASP A 28 28.59 -0.20 -8.67
CA ASP A 28 28.83 0.37 -10.02
C ASP A 28 28.09 -0.35 -11.14
N TRP A 29 27.87 -1.66 -11.03
CA TRP A 29 27.16 -2.44 -12.05
C TRP A 29 25.64 -2.19 -12.08
N LEU A 30 25.05 -1.63 -11.00
CA LEU A 30 23.63 -1.25 -10.94
C LEU A 30 23.39 0.20 -11.40
N ARG A 31 24.41 1.06 -11.30
CA ARG A 31 24.32 2.50 -11.66
C ARG A 31 23.88 2.81 -13.09
N PRO A 32 24.16 1.98 -14.12
CA PRO A 32 23.67 2.25 -15.48
C PRO A 32 22.15 2.29 -15.58
N VAL A 33 21.45 1.61 -14.66
CA VAL A 33 19.98 1.47 -14.70
C VAL A 33 19.33 2.17 -13.50
N PHE A 34 19.92 2.08 -12.31
CA PHE A 34 19.32 2.56 -11.07
C PHE A 34 20.22 3.58 -10.36
N ALA A 35 19.60 4.65 -9.86
CA ALA A 35 20.26 5.68 -9.06
C ALA A 35 20.06 5.45 -7.56
N GLU A 36 18.91 4.90 -7.17
CA GLU A 36 18.55 4.70 -5.77
C GLU A 36 17.75 3.41 -5.55
N TYR A 37 17.77 2.94 -4.32
CA TYR A 37 16.93 1.87 -3.81
C TYR A 37 16.48 2.20 -2.40
N GLY A 38 15.45 1.53 -1.93
CA GLY A 38 14.94 1.79 -0.59
C GLY A 38 13.86 0.84 -0.16
N ALA A 39 13.34 1.14 1.04
CA ALA A 39 12.20 0.48 1.61
C ALA A 39 11.21 1.51 2.14
N ALA A 40 9.93 1.16 2.13
CA ALA A 40 8.89 1.95 2.79
C ALA A 40 8.00 1.04 3.66
N ALA A 41 7.58 1.57 4.80
CA ALA A 41 6.61 0.92 5.68
C ALA A 41 5.39 1.81 5.83
N GLY A 42 4.22 1.24 5.58
CA GLY A 42 2.94 1.94 5.60
C GLY A 42 2.00 1.38 6.66
N TYR A 43 1.15 2.25 7.20
CA TYR A 43 0.01 1.88 8.03
C TYR A 43 -1.20 2.74 7.68
N ASP A 44 -2.29 2.06 7.35
CA ASP A 44 -3.55 2.66 6.91
C ASP A 44 -4.64 2.35 7.93
N GLN A 45 -5.49 3.33 8.20
CA GLN A 45 -6.73 3.18 8.97
C GLN A 45 -7.87 3.86 8.23
N GLY A 46 -9.01 3.21 8.17
CA GLY A 46 -10.24 3.74 7.59
C GLY A 46 -11.45 3.40 8.44
N VAL A 47 -12.51 4.18 8.27
CA VAL A 47 -13.81 3.88 8.87
C VAL A 47 -14.92 4.29 7.92
N ILE A 48 -15.89 3.39 7.74
CA ILE A 48 -17.19 3.70 7.16
C ILE A 48 -18.21 3.75 8.30
N ARG A 49 -18.96 4.84 8.37
CA ARG A 49 -19.99 5.05 9.40
C ARG A 49 -21.22 4.20 9.07
N ASN A 50 -21.82 3.59 10.09
CA ASN A 50 -23.12 2.92 9.96
C ASN A 50 -24.24 3.93 9.64
N ASP A 51 -25.07 3.60 8.65
CA ASP A 51 -26.32 4.26 8.32
C ASP A 51 -27.43 3.24 8.01
N ARG A 52 -28.64 3.72 7.73
CA ARG A 52 -29.81 2.86 7.50
C ARG A 52 -29.72 1.98 6.25
N TYR A 53 -28.73 2.17 5.39
CA TYR A 53 -28.61 1.51 4.09
C TYR A 53 -27.41 0.57 3.98
N ASN A 54 -26.41 0.67 4.87
CA ASN A 54 -25.19 -0.14 4.78
C ASN A 54 -25.14 -1.36 5.69
N GLY A 55 -26.18 -1.65 6.51
CA GLY A 55 -26.31 -2.94 7.21
C GLY A 55 -25.07 -3.31 8.01
N ASP A 56 -24.46 -4.48 7.76
CA ASP A 56 -23.19 -4.89 8.38
C ASP A 56 -21.94 -4.38 7.62
N GLN A 57 -22.10 -3.75 6.45
CA GLN A 57 -21.04 -3.22 5.58
C GLN A 57 -20.52 -1.86 6.06
N HIS A 58 -20.15 -1.79 7.33
CA HIS A 58 -19.59 -0.61 7.97
C HIS A 58 -18.52 -0.98 8.98
N GLY A 59 -17.81 0.00 9.52
CA GLY A 59 -16.84 -0.20 10.60
C GLY A 59 -15.43 0.16 10.17
N ARG A 60 -14.47 -0.31 10.96
CA ARG A 60 -13.05 0.08 10.83
C ARG A 60 -12.30 -0.91 9.97
N LEU A 61 -11.43 -0.38 9.12
CA LEU A 61 -10.44 -1.14 8.37
C LEU A 61 -9.06 -0.65 8.78
N SER A 62 -8.11 -1.55 9.00
CA SER A 62 -6.70 -1.18 9.07
C SER A 62 -5.83 -2.16 8.32
N SER A 63 -4.67 -1.70 7.88
CA SER A 63 -3.70 -2.54 7.18
C SER A 63 -2.29 -2.00 7.33
N ASN A 64 -1.29 -2.86 7.13
CA ASN A 64 0.09 -2.43 6.97
C ASN A 64 0.60 -2.77 5.57
N SER A 65 1.72 -2.16 5.20
CA SER A 65 2.46 -2.50 4.00
C SER A 65 3.96 -2.36 4.19
N PHE A 66 4.72 -3.16 3.46
CA PHE A 66 6.15 -3.05 3.32
C PHE A 66 6.51 -3.10 1.84
N GLU A 67 7.17 -2.05 1.36
CA GLU A 67 7.61 -1.91 -0.03
C GLU A 67 9.13 -1.97 -0.11
N LEU A 68 9.65 -2.71 -1.10
CA LEU A 68 11.02 -2.57 -1.59
C LEU A 68 10.96 -1.94 -2.97
N PHE A 69 11.77 -0.90 -3.20
CA PHE A 69 11.76 -0.16 -4.45
C PHE A 69 13.16 0.18 -4.95
N THR A 70 13.26 0.41 -6.25
CA THR A 70 14.42 1.01 -6.90
C THR A 70 14.00 1.95 -8.01
N ARG A 71 14.79 3.01 -8.23
CA ARG A 71 14.50 4.06 -9.21
C ARG A 71 15.79 4.48 -9.91
N GLY A 72 15.69 4.65 -11.23
CA GLY A 72 16.69 5.29 -12.07
C GLY A 72 16.07 6.34 -12.97
N GLN A 73 16.82 6.75 -13.99
CA GLN A 73 16.39 7.79 -14.92
C GLN A 73 15.20 7.34 -15.78
N HIS A 74 15.26 6.12 -16.32
CA HIS A 74 14.28 5.61 -17.31
C HIS A 74 13.33 4.55 -16.74
N VAL A 75 13.64 3.98 -15.57
CA VAL A 75 12.85 2.89 -14.99
C VAL A 75 12.77 3.00 -13.47
N ALA A 76 11.61 2.67 -12.92
CA ALA A 76 11.43 2.37 -11.51
C ALA A 76 10.71 1.02 -11.37
N ALA A 77 11.02 0.30 -10.30
CA ALA A 77 10.36 -0.94 -9.97
C ALA A 77 10.13 -1.04 -8.46
N SER A 78 9.00 -1.61 -8.06
CA SER A 78 8.73 -1.91 -6.66
C SER A 78 7.90 -3.16 -6.47
N VAL A 79 8.09 -3.77 -5.30
CA VAL A 79 7.25 -4.85 -4.78
C VAL A 79 6.74 -4.45 -3.40
N THR A 80 5.42 -4.51 -3.22
CA THR A 80 4.74 -4.13 -1.98
C THR A 80 4.00 -5.32 -1.42
N PHE A 81 4.39 -5.76 -0.23
CA PHE A 81 3.67 -6.73 0.57
C PHE A 81 2.72 -5.97 1.48
N ALA A 82 1.43 -6.26 1.42
CA ALA A 82 0.47 -5.62 2.31
C ALA A 82 -0.36 -6.66 3.04
N GLN A 83 -0.83 -6.33 4.24
CA GLN A 83 -1.65 -7.23 5.03
C GLN A 83 -2.80 -6.45 5.69
N SER A 84 -4.01 -6.97 5.52
CA SER A 84 -5.17 -6.53 6.28
C SER A 84 -5.01 -6.88 7.76
N LEU A 85 -5.44 -5.97 8.64
CA LEU A 85 -5.28 -6.09 10.09
C LEU A 85 -6.66 -6.11 10.77
N GLU A 86 -7.26 -4.94 11.03
CA GLU A 86 -8.61 -4.79 11.57
C GLU A 86 -9.63 -4.72 10.43
N ARG A 87 -10.76 -5.39 10.61
CA ARG A 87 -11.90 -5.37 9.70
C ARG A 87 -13.19 -5.85 10.37
N PRO A 88 -14.37 -5.55 9.80
CA PRO A 88 -15.61 -6.22 10.13
C PRO A 88 -15.62 -7.68 9.64
N ASP A 89 -16.51 -8.50 10.20
CA ASP A 89 -16.64 -9.93 9.88
C ASP A 89 -17.10 -10.20 8.44
N VAL A 90 -17.80 -9.24 7.83
CA VAL A 90 -18.25 -9.29 6.43
C VAL A 90 -17.13 -9.14 5.41
N ILE A 91 -15.94 -8.71 5.85
CA ILE A 91 -14.76 -8.54 5.00
C ILE A 91 -13.79 -9.70 5.26
N GLU A 92 -13.15 -10.22 4.21
CA GLU A 92 -12.14 -11.27 4.34
C GLU A 92 -10.72 -10.76 4.64
N ARG A 93 -9.82 -11.65 5.08
CA ARG A 93 -8.40 -11.30 5.29
C ARG A 93 -7.69 -11.41 3.96
N GLU A 94 -7.01 -10.35 3.59
CA GLU A 94 -6.10 -10.37 2.45
C GLU A 94 -4.66 -10.09 2.86
N ALA A 95 -3.74 -10.65 2.07
CA ALA A 95 -2.31 -10.37 2.11
C ALA A 95 -1.77 -10.16 0.68
N PRO A 96 -2.22 -9.12 -0.04
CA PRO A 96 -1.86 -8.93 -1.44
C PRO A 96 -0.40 -8.53 -1.60
N ILE A 97 0.19 -8.98 -2.71
CA ILE A 97 1.50 -8.54 -3.19
C ILE A 97 1.28 -7.73 -4.48
N TYR A 98 1.75 -6.49 -4.48
CA TYR A 98 1.69 -5.61 -5.65
C TYR A 98 3.07 -5.54 -6.29
N PHE A 99 3.12 -5.70 -7.61
CA PHE A 99 4.31 -5.43 -8.40
C PHE A 99 4.04 -4.22 -9.28
N ARG A 100 4.98 -3.27 -9.28
CA ARG A 100 4.89 -2.06 -10.10
C ARG A 100 6.19 -1.88 -10.87
N MET A 101 6.05 -1.51 -12.14
CA MET A 101 7.16 -1.10 -12.99
C MET A 101 6.72 0.11 -13.80
N ASP A 102 7.50 1.19 -13.72
CA ASP A 102 7.27 2.43 -14.45
C ASP A 102 8.42 2.68 -15.41
N PHE A 103 8.12 3.19 -16.61
CA PHE A 103 9.09 3.62 -17.60
C PHE A 103 8.94 5.12 -17.86
N PHE A 104 10.06 5.84 -17.86
CA PHE A 104 10.11 7.30 -18.04
C PHE A 104 10.81 7.65 -19.37
N LEU A 105 10.40 8.77 -19.98
CA LEU A 105 10.99 9.34 -21.19
C LEU A 105 12.06 10.38 -20.85
#